data_AF-A0A4V6P6Z6-F1
#
_entry.id   AF-A0A4V6P6Z6-F1
#
_cell.length_a   1.000
_cell.length_b   1.000
_cell.length_c   1.000
_cell.angle_alpha   90.00
_cell.angle_beta   90.00
_cell.angle_gamma   90.00
#
_symmetry.space_group_name_H-M   'P 1'
#
loop_
_entity.id
_entity.type
_entity.pdbx_description
1 polymer ?
#
loop_
_entity_poly.entity_id
_entity_poly.type
_entity_poly.pdbx_seq_one_letter_code
_entity_poly.pdbx_strand_id
1 'polypeptide(L)'
;MQRHTEDQIRAQFVTSLMEYFKIEEDINLRAHVADLVRHIHPSQYREFFRRLSGGGMAFKNGFEKIAQVAAEFEEESRTPIEREAEERTANLYRLMYDLRRNVTLERNAEKSALERFEAIRFTSIRREGEKKPLLDETDINVVKILGKKWIYDYVSLDRSLFEARVMNEYANEILRRERSRTDAIAAPLKGRLLKS
;
A
#
# COMPACT_ATOMS: atom_id res chain seq x y z
N MET A 1 -17.35 -8.35 22.72
CA MET A 1 -16.70 -9.59 23.25
C MET A 1 -15.66 -10.15 22.27
N GLN A 2 -15.94 -10.35 20.98
CA GLN A 2 -14.98 -10.94 20.02
C GLN A 2 -13.60 -10.24 19.94
N ARG A 3 -13.55 -8.90 19.92
CA ARG A 3 -12.26 -8.16 19.86
C ARG A 3 -11.32 -8.46 21.03
N HIS A 4 -11.85 -8.53 22.26
CA HIS A 4 -11.04 -8.86 23.44
C HIS A 4 -10.47 -10.28 23.39
N THR A 5 -11.18 -11.22 22.77
CA THR A 5 -10.72 -12.60 22.59
C THR A 5 -9.62 -12.70 21.54
N GLU A 6 -9.75 -11.96 20.44
CA GLU A 6 -8.72 -11.93 19.38
C GLU A 6 -7.41 -11.29 19.86
N ASP A 7 -7.49 -10.19 20.63
CA ASP A 7 -6.29 -9.55 21.19
C ASP A 7 -5.57 -10.44 22.20
N GLN A 8 -6.32 -11.20 23.02
CA GLN A 8 -5.76 -12.19 23.94
C GLN A 8 -5.09 -13.36 23.20
N ILE A 9 -5.75 -13.89 22.18
CA ILE A 9 -5.21 -14.98 21.33
C ILE A 9 -3.92 -14.53 20.64
N ARG A 10 -3.89 -13.30 20.12
CA ARG A 10 -2.71 -12.71 19.49
C ARG A 10 -1.57 -12.49 20.48
N ALA A 11 -1.86 -12.00 21.69
CA ALA A 11 -0.85 -11.84 22.72
C ALA A 11 -0.19 -13.19 23.10
N GLN A 12 -0.99 -14.26 23.21
CA GLN A 12 -0.48 -15.63 23.44
C GLN A 12 0.36 -16.15 22.27
N PHE A 13 -0.06 -15.84 21.04
CA PHE A 13 0.70 -16.19 19.84
C PHE A 13 2.07 -15.50 19.80
N VAL A 14 2.14 -14.21 20.11
CA VAL A 14 3.40 -13.45 20.23
C VAL A 14 4.29 -14.04 21.32
N THR A 15 3.75 -14.38 22.50
CA THR A 15 4.52 -15.09 23.55
C THR A 15 5.12 -16.39 23.00
N SER A 16 4.31 -17.20 22.32
CA SER A 16 4.74 -18.49 21.76
C SER A 16 5.87 -18.33 20.73
N LEU A 17 5.85 -17.26 19.93
CA LEU A 17 6.92 -16.95 18.97
C LEU A 17 8.23 -16.54 19.67
N MET A 18 8.13 -15.70 20.70
CA MET A 18 9.29 -15.26 21.49
C MET A 18 9.97 -16.46 22.16
N GLU A 19 9.18 -17.34 22.77
CA GLU A 19 9.65 -18.57 23.42
C GLU A 19 10.29 -19.54 22.42
N TYR A 20 9.63 -19.79 21.28
CA TYR A 20 10.11 -20.73 20.26
C TYR A 20 11.51 -20.34 19.74
N PHE A 21 11.76 -19.05 19.53
CA PHE A 21 13.04 -18.55 19.05
C PHE A 21 14.03 -18.16 20.14
N LYS A 22 13.69 -18.38 21.43
CA LYS A 22 14.51 -17.99 22.58
C LYS A 22 14.94 -16.52 22.54
N ILE A 23 14.03 -15.67 22.10
CA ILE A 23 14.24 -14.23 22.05
C ILE A 23 14.07 -13.71 23.47
N GLU A 24 15.07 -12.99 23.99
CA GLU A 24 14.99 -12.38 25.33
C GLU A 24 13.79 -11.43 25.41
N GLU A 25 13.10 -11.42 26.55
CA GLU A 25 11.92 -10.60 26.78
C GLU A 25 12.29 -9.11 26.89
N ASP A 26 12.37 -8.44 25.73
CA ASP A 26 12.37 -6.99 25.62
C ASP A 26 10.97 -6.51 25.20
N ILE A 27 10.41 -5.56 25.96
CA ILE A 27 9.09 -4.95 25.70
C ILE A 27 9.02 -4.36 24.29
N ASN A 28 10.08 -3.70 23.82
CA ASN A 28 10.13 -3.10 22.50
C ASN A 28 10.11 -4.17 21.41
N LEU A 29 10.83 -5.26 21.63
CA LEU A 29 10.96 -6.33 20.66
C LEU A 29 9.67 -7.17 20.58
N ARG A 30 9.01 -7.38 21.72
CA ARG A 30 7.67 -7.97 21.79
C ARG A 30 6.64 -7.12 21.05
N ALA A 31 6.66 -5.80 21.24
CA ALA A 31 5.78 -4.89 20.52
C ALA A 31 6.05 -4.94 19.00
N HIS A 32 7.31 -4.99 18.60
CA HIS A 32 7.69 -5.11 17.19
C HIS A 32 7.20 -6.42 16.57
N VAL A 33 7.38 -7.55 17.25
CA VAL A 33 6.85 -8.86 16.78
C VAL A 33 5.32 -8.82 16.70
N ALA A 34 4.65 -8.20 17.67
CA ALA A 34 3.20 -8.04 17.66
C ALA A 34 2.70 -7.23 16.46
N ASP A 35 3.44 -6.19 16.07
CA ASP A 35 3.13 -5.40 14.87
C ASP A 35 3.36 -6.20 13.59
N LEU A 36 4.45 -6.96 13.48
CA LEU A 36 4.72 -7.83 12.31
C LEU A 36 3.59 -8.82 12.05
N VAL A 37 3.04 -9.44 13.11
CA VAL A 37 2.00 -10.46 12.97
C VAL A 37 0.57 -9.91 13.07
N ARG A 38 0.41 -8.58 13.09
CA ARG A 38 -0.87 -7.92 13.35
C ARG A 38 -1.95 -8.26 12.31
N HIS A 39 -1.57 -8.50 11.07
CA HIS A 39 -2.53 -8.77 10.00
C HIS A 39 -2.83 -10.26 9.82
N ILE A 40 -2.18 -11.13 10.61
CA ILE A 40 -2.34 -12.58 10.53
C ILE A 40 -3.54 -13.01 11.36
N HIS A 41 -4.51 -13.68 10.73
CA HIS A 41 -5.71 -14.15 11.41
C HIS A 41 -5.41 -15.38 12.28
N PRO A 42 -6.06 -15.58 13.44
CA PRO A 42 -5.82 -16.75 14.30
C PRO A 42 -5.92 -18.11 13.59
N SER A 43 -6.79 -18.23 12.57
CA SER A 43 -6.90 -19.45 11.76
C SER A 43 -5.64 -19.79 10.95
N GLN A 44 -4.74 -18.82 10.76
CA GLN A 44 -3.50 -18.95 10.01
C GLN A 44 -2.27 -19.23 10.88
N TYR A 45 -2.37 -19.12 12.22
CA TYR A 45 -1.22 -19.26 13.12
C TYR A 45 -0.53 -20.62 13.02
N ARG A 46 -1.29 -21.69 12.81
CA ARG A 46 -0.72 -23.03 12.61
C ARG A 46 0.14 -23.10 11.34
N GLU A 47 -0.33 -22.49 10.26
CA GLU A 47 0.39 -22.41 9.00
C GLU A 47 1.63 -21.52 9.12
N PHE A 48 1.53 -20.41 9.86
CA PHE A 48 2.65 -19.54 10.19
C PHE A 48 3.78 -20.32 10.89
N PHE A 49 3.47 -21.05 11.96
CA PHE A 49 4.45 -21.91 12.64
C PHE A 49 5.02 -23.00 11.74
N ARG A 50 4.20 -23.59 10.85
CA ARG A 50 4.67 -24.60 9.90
C ARG A 50 5.74 -24.02 8.96
N ARG A 51 5.54 -22.81 8.43
CA ARG A 51 6.52 -22.11 7.57
C ARG A 51 7.77 -21.69 8.35
N LEU A 52 7.61 -21.22 9.58
CA LEU A 52 8.74 -20.96 10.48
C LEU A 52 9.55 -22.23 10.79
N SER A 53 8.94 -23.41 10.75
CA SER A 53 9.62 -24.69 10.95
C SER A 53 10.22 -25.26 9.67
N GLY A 54 9.86 -24.71 8.50
CA GLY A 54 10.38 -25.11 7.20
C GLY A 54 11.89 -24.88 7.13
N GLY A 55 12.63 -25.97 6.91
CA GLY A 55 14.08 -25.96 6.72
C GLY A 55 14.41 -25.54 5.29
N GLY A 56 15.20 -24.48 5.14
CA GLY A 56 15.64 -24.02 3.82
C GLY A 56 16.34 -22.66 3.80
N MET A 57 16.15 -21.83 4.82
CA MET A 57 16.78 -20.51 4.88
C MET A 57 17.69 -20.39 6.12
N ALA A 58 18.96 -20.07 5.86
CA ALA A 58 19.95 -19.76 6.87
C ALA A 58 19.71 -18.32 7.35
N PHE A 59 18.78 -18.15 8.27
CA PHE A 59 18.53 -16.88 8.94
C PHE A 59 19.58 -16.62 10.01
N LYS A 60 19.99 -15.36 10.18
CA LYS A 60 20.97 -15.01 11.22
C LYS A 60 20.36 -15.06 12.61
N ASN A 61 19.05 -14.84 12.72
CA ASN A 61 18.30 -14.92 13.97
C ASN A 61 16.82 -15.31 13.74
N GLY A 62 16.13 -15.70 14.82
CA GLY A 62 14.72 -16.05 14.77
C GLY A 62 13.79 -14.89 14.38
N PHE A 63 14.21 -13.66 14.66
CA PHE A 63 13.45 -12.46 14.34
C PHE A 63 13.36 -12.20 12.83
N GLU A 64 14.47 -12.29 12.10
CA GLU A 64 14.50 -12.20 10.63
C GLU A 64 13.58 -13.23 9.99
N LYS A 65 13.55 -14.45 10.57
CA LYS A 65 12.65 -15.51 10.12
C LYS A 65 11.18 -15.17 10.36
N ILE A 66 10.83 -14.61 11.53
CA ILE A 66 9.47 -14.11 11.82
C ILE A 66 9.10 -13.01 10.83
N ALA A 67 9.96 -12.01 10.64
CA ALA A 67 9.70 -10.88 9.75
C ALA A 67 9.49 -11.33 8.30
N GLN A 68 10.31 -12.26 7.80
CA GLN A 68 10.13 -12.78 6.44
C GLN A 68 8.81 -13.55 6.29
N VAL A 69 8.52 -14.49 7.18
CA VAL A 69 7.26 -15.26 7.08
C VAL A 69 6.05 -14.34 7.27
N ALA A 70 6.13 -13.33 8.13
CA ALA A 70 5.08 -12.31 8.27
C ALA A 70 4.85 -11.54 6.97
N ALA A 71 5.91 -11.14 6.26
CA ALA A 71 5.82 -10.49 4.97
C ALA A 71 5.15 -11.40 3.91
N GLU A 72 5.45 -12.70 3.89
CA GLU A 72 4.78 -13.66 2.98
C GLU A 72 3.27 -13.71 3.24
N PHE A 73 2.85 -13.76 4.50
CA PHE A 73 1.43 -13.76 4.86
C PHE A 73 0.75 -12.44 4.53
N GLU A 74 1.44 -11.31 4.75
CA GLU A 74 0.95 -10.00 4.35
C GLU A 74 0.71 -9.97 2.84
N GLU A 75 1.67 -10.39 2.04
CA GLU A 75 1.57 -10.40 0.58
C GLU A 75 0.49 -11.36 0.06
N GLU A 76 0.33 -12.53 0.68
CA GLU A 76 -0.77 -13.47 0.40
C GLU A 76 -2.14 -12.90 0.78
N SER A 77 -2.22 -12.11 1.84
CA SER A 77 -3.46 -11.49 2.32
C SER A 77 -3.85 -10.24 1.54
N ARG A 78 -2.92 -9.63 0.79
CA ARG A 78 -3.20 -8.44 -0.02
C ARG A 78 -4.32 -8.72 -1.01
N THR A 79 -5.37 -7.95 -0.88
CA THR A 79 -6.49 -7.96 -1.81
C THR A 79 -6.03 -7.51 -3.21
N PRO A 80 -6.72 -7.91 -4.29
CA PRO A 80 -6.41 -7.41 -5.63
C PRO A 80 -6.40 -5.87 -5.72
N ILE A 81 -7.22 -5.22 -4.89
CA ILE A 81 -7.30 -3.76 -4.78
C ILE A 81 -6.02 -3.18 -4.18
N GLU A 82 -5.51 -3.77 -3.09
CA GLU A 82 -4.29 -3.30 -2.44
C GLU A 82 -3.07 -3.49 -3.34
N ARG A 83 -2.99 -4.62 -4.07
CA ARG A 83 -1.92 -4.87 -5.05
C ARG A 83 -1.96 -3.86 -6.19
N GLU A 84 -3.14 -3.59 -6.76
CA GLU A 84 -3.28 -2.56 -7.81
C GLU A 84 -2.93 -1.16 -7.26
N ALA A 85 -3.36 -0.83 -6.04
CA ALA A 85 -3.07 0.45 -5.42
C ALA A 85 -1.57 0.65 -5.17
N GLU A 86 -0.86 -0.39 -4.73
CA GLU A 86 0.59 -0.37 -4.53
C GLU A 86 1.35 -0.19 -5.85
N GLU A 87 1.02 -0.98 -6.88
CA GLU A 87 1.66 -0.86 -8.20
C GLU A 87 1.48 0.55 -8.78
N ARG A 88 0.25 1.07 -8.72
CA ARG A 88 -0.06 2.44 -9.19
C ARG A 88 0.65 3.51 -8.37
N THR A 89 0.74 3.33 -7.06
CA THR A 89 1.49 4.24 -6.17
C THR A 89 2.96 4.29 -6.55
N ALA A 90 3.59 3.13 -6.78
CA ALA A 90 4.98 3.05 -7.20
C ALA A 90 5.20 3.72 -8.57
N ASN A 91 4.29 3.52 -9.51
CA ASN A 91 4.34 4.17 -10.82
C ASN A 91 4.19 5.70 -10.72
N LEU A 92 3.25 6.19 -9.90
CA LEU A 92 3.03 7.61 -9.70
C LEU A 92 4.23 8.27 -9.00
N TYR A 93 4.81 7.60 -8.00
CA TYR A 93 6.04 8.06 -7.34
C TYR A 93 7.20 8.18 -8.33
N ARG A 94 7.43 7.15 -9.16
CA ARG A 94 8.48 7.18 -10.18
C ARG A 94 8.26 8.33 -11.18
N LEU A 95 7.02 8.55 -11.60
CA LEU A 95 6.68 9.68 -12.46
C LEU A 95 7.03 11.02 -11.80
N MET A 96 6.67 11.23 -10.53
CA MET A 96 7.07 12.44 -9.80
C MET A 96 8.58 12.62 -9.71
N TYR A 97 9.29 11.52 -9.46
CA TYR A 97 10.74 11.52 -9.40
C TYR A 97 11.37 11.97 -10.71
N ASP A 98 10.96 11.37 -11.83
CA ASP A 98 11.48 11.70 -13.15
C ASP A 98 11.17 13.16 -13.53
N LEU A 99 9.94 13.62 -13.27
CA LEU A 99 9.53 15.00 -13.53
C LEU A 99 10.31 16.01 -12.68
N ARG A 100 10.45 15.77 -11.37
CA ARG A 100 11.21 16.66 -10.48
C ARG A 100 12.67 16.70 -10.91
N ARG A 101 13.25 15.55 -11.25
CA ARG A 101 14.63 15.46 -11.76
C ARG A 101 14.79 16.31 -13.01
N ASN A 102 13.90 16.18 -13.99
CA ASN A 102 13.94 16.95 -15.23
C ASN A 102 13.82 18.46 -14.98
N VAL A 103 12.87 18.88 -14.13
CA VAL A 103 12.71 20.29 -13.74
C VAL A 103 13.97 20.83 -13.06
N THR A 104 14.58 20.04 -12.17
CA THR A 104 15.77 20.48 -11.41
C THR A 104 17.01 20.58 -12.30
N LEU A 105 17.15 19.71 -13.31
CA LEU A 105 18.29 19.72 -14.24
C LEU A 105 18.24 20.90 -15.22
N GLU A 106 17.05 21.37 -15.57
CA GLU A 106 16.88 22.53 -16.44
C GLU A 106 17.18 23.83 -15.67
N ARG A 107 18.17 24.61 -16.13
CA ARG A 107 18.49 25.93 -15.57
C ARG A 107 17.43 26.94 -16.00
N ASN A 108 16.84 27.63 -15.02
CA ASN A 108 15.87 28.71 -15.28
C ASN A 108 16.18 29.89 -14.35
N ALA A 109 16.34 31.08 -14.93
CA ALA A 109 16.70 32.30 -14.20
C ALA A 109 15.47 33.03 -13.61
N GLU A 110 14.26 32.71 -14.06
CA GLU A 110 13.03 33.44 -13.74
C GLU A 110 12.14 32.73 -12.72
N LYS A 111 12.20 31.39 -12.64
CA LYS A 111 11.33 30.58 -11.77
C LYS A 111 12.12 29.54 -10.99
N SER A 112 11.75 29.37 -9.73
CA SER A 112 12.30 28.30 -8.89
C SER A 112 11.91 26.91 -9.43
N ALA A 113 12.67 25.89 -9.04
CA ALA A 113 12.34 24.51 -9.40
C ALA A 113 10.96 24.08 -8.86
N LEU A 114 10.57 24.57 -7.68
CA LEU A 114 9.26 24.27 -7.09
C LEU A 114 8.12 24.88 -7.91
N GLU A 115 8.22 26.16 -8.28
CA GLU A 115 7.19 26.83 -9.10
C GLU A 115 7.04 26.16 -10.48
N ARG A 116 8.14 25.72 -11.07
CA ARG A 116 8.11 24.97 -12.34
C ARG A 116 7.48 23.60 -12.16
N PHE A 117 7.74 22.93 -11.05
CA PHE A 117 7.15 21.63 -10.74
C PHE A 117 5.64 21.73 -10.48
N GLU A 118 5.19 22.78 -9.79
CA GLU A 118 3.76 23.09 -9.59
C GLU A 118 3.00 23.42 -10.88
N ALA A 119 3.70 23.97 -11.88
CA ALA A 119 3.10 24.31 -13.16
C ALA A 119 2.81 23.09 -14.05
N ILE A 120 3.33 21.90 -13.70
CA ILE A 120 3.10 20.67 -14.45
C ILE A 120 1.64 20.24 -14.32
N ARG A 121 0.98 20.06 -15.46
CA ARG A 121 -0.36 19.47 -15.52
C ARG A 121 -0.28 17.94 -15.56
N PHE A 122 -0.15 17.35 -14.37
CA PHE A 122 0.02 15.90 -14.18
C PHE A 122 -1.04 15.05 -14.89
N THR A 123 -2.28 15.51 -14.92
CA THR A 123 -3.41 14.82 -15.57
C THR A 123 -3.34 14.77 -17.11
N SER A 124 -2.33 15.42 -17.71
CA SER A 124 -2.18 15.53 -19.17
C SER A 124 -0.79 15.17 -19.68
N ILE A 125 0.06 14.58 -18.84
CA ILE A 125 1.42 14.18 -19.22
C ILE A 125 1.34 13.06 -20.26
N ARG A 126 2.17 13.17 -21.30
CA ARG A 126 2.32 12.19 -22.37
C ARG A 126 3.79 11.83 -22.50
N ARG A 127 4.05 10.59 -22.94
CA ARG A 127 5.39 10.22 -23.40
C ARG A 127 5.67 10.87 -24.75
N GLU A 128 6.92 11.20 -25.02
CA GLU A 128 7.31 11.76 -26.31
C GLU A 128 6.94 10.81 -27.45
N GLY A 129 6.21 11.31 -28.45
CA GLY A 129 5.70 10.51 -29.56
C GLY A 129 4.40 9.72 -29.29
N GLU A 130 3.91 9.67 -28.04
CA GLU A 130 2.66 8.95 -27.72
C GLU A 130 1.42 9.87 -27.77
N LYS A 131 0.33 9.34 -28.36
CA LYS A 131 -0.96 10.05 -28.43
C LYS A 131 -1.78 9.93 -27.14
N LYS A 132 -1.55 8.88 -26.35
CA LYS A 132 -2.31 8.61 -25.12
C LYS A 132 -1.62 9.27 -23.91
N PRO A 133 -2.39 9.78 -22.93
CA PRO A 133 -1.85 10.19 -21.65
C PRO A 133 -1.16 9.01 -20.93
N LEU A 134 -0.13 9.32 -20.16
CA LEU A 134 0.56 8.35 -19.30
C LEU A 134 -0.31 7.89 -18.12
N LEU A 135 -1.23 8.75 -17.68
CA LEU A 135 -2.14 8.49 -16.57
C LEU A 135 -3.53 8.12 -17.11
N ASP A 136 -4.11 7.05 -16.59
CA ASP A 136 -5.49 6.68 -16.91
C ASP A 136 -6.51 7.46 -16.04
N GLU A 137 -7.80 7.16 -16.20
CA GLU A 137 -8.85 7.85 -15.45
C GLU A 137 -8.74 7.65 -13.93
N THR A 138 -8.30 6.48 -13.47
CA THR A 138 -8.11 6.17 -12.04
C THR A 138 -7.01 7.05 -11.48
N ASP A 139 -5.87 7.12 -12.17
CA ASP A 139 -4.74 7.96 -11.79
C ASP A 139 -5.11 9.46 -11.77
N ILE A 140 -5.85 9.91 -12.79
CA ILE A 140 -6.30 11.29 -12.90
C ILE A 140 -7.20 11.66 -11.73
N ASN A 141 -8.12 10.77 -11.33
CA ASN A 141 -9.00 11.03 -10.19
C ASN A 141 -8.23 11.11 -8.88
N VAL A 142 -7.27 10.21 -8.66
CA VAL A 142 -6.40 10.25 -7.47
C VAL A 142 -5.58 11.54 -7.42
N VAL A 143 -4.93 11.93 -8.52
CA VAL A 143 -4.17 13.19 -8.59
C VAL A 143 -5.07 14.41 -8.32
N LYS A 144 -6.33 14.40 -8.80
CA LYS A 144 -7.29 15.47 -8.51
C LYS A 144 -7.66 15.54 -7.03
N ILE A 145 -7.87 14.40 -6.37
CA ILE A 145 -8.18 14.32 -4.93
C ILE A 145 -6.99 14.83 -4.11
N LEU A 146 -5.78 14.40 -4.46
CA LEU A 146 -4.52 14.84 -3.86
C LEU A 146 -4.24 16.34 -4.07
N GLY A 147 -4.77 16.92 -5.15
CA GLY A 147 -4.74 18.35 -5.44
C GLY A 147 -3.33 18.87 -5.73
N LYS A 148 -2.97 20.04 -5.18
CA LYS A 148 -1.57 20.52 -5.21
C LYS A 148 -0.76 20.03 -4.00
N LYS A 149 -1.43 19.54 -2.95
CA LYS A 149 -0.79 19.20 -1.67
C LYS A 149 0.25 18.09 -1.83
N TRP A 150 -0.03 17.09 -2.66
CA TRP A 150 0.90 15.98 -2.89
C TRP A 150 2.25 16.39 -3.49
N ILE A 151 2.32 17.52 -4.20
CA ILE A 151 3.60 18.07 -4.69
C ILE A 151 4.48 18.47 -3.51
N TYR A 152 3.89 19.14 -2.51
CA TYR A 152 4.59 19.49 -1.28
C TYR A 152 4.87 18.26 -0.43
N ASP A 153 3.90 17.34 -0.30
CA ASP A 153 4.09 16.09 0.43
C ASP A 153 5.28 15.30 -0.13
N TYR A 154 5.42 15.21 -1.46
CA TYR A 154 6.55 14.54 -2.12
C TYR A 154 7.92 15.19 -1.82
N VAL A 155 7.95 16.51 -1.63
CA VAL A 155 9.20 17.24 -1.34
C VAL A 155 9.53 17.24 0.15
N SER A 156 8.54 17.15 1.02
CA SER A 156 8.66 17.39 2.47
C SER A 156 8.50 16.16 3.35
N LEU A 157 7.79 15.12 2.90
CA LEU A 157 7.59 13.89 3.66
C LEU A 157 8.67 12.86 3.33
N ASP A 158 8.94 12.01 4.31
CA ASP A 158 9.61 10.74 4.04
C ASP A 158 8.80 9.92 3.04
N ARG A 159 9.52 9.17 2.19
CA ARG A 159 8.93 8.38 1.11
C ARG A 159 7.78 7.48 1.57
N SER A 160 7.94 6.82 2.72
CA SER A 160 6.93 5.91 3.26
C SER A 160 5.62 6.61 3.60
N LEU A 161 5.67 7.82 4.16
CA LEU A 161 4.47 8.61 4.49
C LEU A 161 3.77 9.13 3.24
N PHE A 162 4.55 9.54 2.24
CA PHE A 162 4.01 9.92 0.94
C PHE A 162 3.30 8.73 0.26
N GLU A 163 3.99 7.59 0.14
CA GLU A 163 3.45 6.39 -0.51
C GLU A 163 2.21 5.88 0.22
N ALA A 164 2.20 5.83 1.56
CA ALA A 164 1.03 5.40 2.32
C ALA A 164 -0.21 6.27 2.05
N ARG A 165 -0.02 7.59 1.91
CA ARG A 165 -1.11 8.51 1.60
C ARG A 165 -1.65 8.30 0.20
N VAL A 166 -0.77 8.20 -0.79
CA VAL A 166 -1.14 7.97 -2.19
C VAL A 166 -1.83 6.61 -2.35
N MET A 167 -1.31 5.57 -1.70
CA MET A 167 -1.88 4.23 -1.70
C MET A 167 -3.31 4.20 -1.16
N ASN A 168 -3.59 4.94 -0.07
CA ASN A 168 -4.94 5.06 0.48
C ASN A 168 -5.92 5.68 -0.54
N GLU A 169 -5.52 6.75 -1.21
CA GLU A 169 -6.36 7.37 -2.25
C GLU A 169 -6.62 6.41 -3.43
N TYR A 170 -5.60 5.66 -3.87
CA TYR A 170 -5.76 4.64 -4.89
C TYR A 170 -6.71 3.52 -4.46
N ALA A 171 -6.54 2.98 -3.25
CA ALA A 171 -7.40 1.92 -2.74
C ALA A 171 -8.89 2.38 -2.70
N ASN A 172 -9.14 3.61 -2.27
CA ASN A 172 -10.48 4.18 -2.23
C ASN A 172 -11.07 4.39 -3.64
N GLU A 173 -10.28 4.90 -4.58
CA GLU A 173 -10.74 5.14 -5.95
C GLU A 173 -11.00 3.81 -6.69
N ILE A 174 -10.15 2.80 -6.50
CA ILE A 174 -10.36 1.47 -7.07
C ILE A 174 -11.64 0.85 -6.48
N LEU A 175 -11.85 0.94 -5.15
CA LEU A 175 -13.10 0.50 -4.53
C LEU A 175 -14.33 1.21 -5.12
N ARG A 176 -14.25 2.52 -5.35
CA ARG A 176 -15.33 3.31 -5.96
C ARG A 176 -15.63 2.86 -7.40
N ARG A 177 -14.57 2.62 -8.19
CA ARG A 177 -14.65 2.10 -9.57
C ARG A 177 -15.32 0.74 -9.61
N GLU A 178 -14.91 -0.17 -8.73
CA GLU A 178 -15.48 -1.52 -8.63
C GLU A 178 -16.97 -1.48 -8.25
N ARG A 179 -17.35 -0.68 -7.24
CA ARG A 179 -18.78 -0.50 -6.87
C ARG A 179 -19.62 0.03 -8.03
N SER A 180 -19.11 1.04 -8.72
CA SER A 180 -19.80 1.65 -9.87
C SER A 180 -20.00 0.64 -11.01
N ARG A 181 -19.02 -0.24 -11.24
CA ARG A 181 -19.12 -1.34 -12.20
C ARG A 181 -20.20 -2.35 -11.79
N THR A 182 -20.21 -2.75 -10.52
CA THR A 182 -21.22 -3.69 -10.00
C THR A 182 -22.64 -3.12 -10.08
N ASP A 183 -22.82 -1.85 -9.73
CA ASP A 183 -24.12 -1.18 -9.81
C ASP A 183 -24.63 -1.06 -11.24
N ALA A 184 -23.75 -0.74 -12.19
CA ALA A 184 -24.09 -0.70 -13.62
C ALA A 184 -24.55 -2.08 -14.16
N ILE A 185 -23.93 -3.17 -13.68
CA ILE A 185 -24.30 -4.55 -14.05
C ILE A 185 -25.59 -5.00 -13.36
N ALA A 186 -25.83 -4.55 -12.12
CA ALA A 186 -27.01 -4.93 -11.34
C ALA A 186 -28.27 -4.10 -11.67
N ALA A 187 -28.13 -2.89 -12.22
CA ALA A 187 -29.24 -2.01 -12.57
C ALA A 187 -30.30 -2.63 -13.51
N PRO A 188 -29.93 -3.37 -14.59
CA PRO A 188 -30.89 -4.05 -15.46
C PRO A 188 -31.65 -5.18 -14.76
N LEU A 189 -31.02 -5.86 -13.79
CA LEU A 189 -31.60 -6.98 -13.05
C LEU A 189 -32.61 -6.47 -12.00
N LYS A 190 -32.27 -5.40 -11.26
CA LYS A 190 -33.19 -4.74 -10.33
C LYS A 190 -34.40 -4.14 -11.05
N GLY A 191 -34.21 -3.58 -12.25
CA GLY A 191 -35.29 -3.03 -13.06
C GLY A 191 -36.28 -4.07 -13.61
N ARG A 192 -35.88 -5.34 -13.74
CA ARG A 192 -36.78 -6.45 -14.13
C ARG A 192 -37.57 -7.01 -12.95
N LEU A 193 -36.96 -7.07 -11.76
CA LEU A 193 -37.63 -7.54 -10.54
C LEU A 193 -38.71 -6.58 -10.03
N LEU A 194 -38.56 -5.27 -10.25
CA LEU A 194 -39.56 -4.25 -9.87
C LEU A 194 -40.73 -4.14 -10.84
N LYS A 195 -40.68 -4.85 -11.98
CA LYS A 195 -41.75 -4.88 -13.00
C LYS A 195 -42.55 -6.20 -12.99
N SER A 196 -42.25 -7.11 -12.06
CA SER A 196 -43.00 -8.37 -11.85
C SER A 196 -43.96 -8.21 -10.68
#